data_AF-A0A7S2JYS9-F1
#
_entry.id   AF-A0A7S2JYS9-F1
#
_cell.length_a   1.000
_cell.length_b   1.000
_cell.length_c   1.000
_cell.angle_alpha   90.00
_cell.angle_beta   90.00
_cell.angle_gamma   90.00
#
_symmetry.space_group_name_H-M   'P 1'
#
loop_
_entity.id
_entity.type
_entity.pdbx_description
1 polymer ?
#
loop_
_entity_poly.entity_id
_entity_poly.type
_entity_poly.pdbx_seq_one_letter_code
_entity_poly.pdbx_strand_id
1 'polypeptide(L)'
;MGGVLLVADLTLTPFILAWDVEIQGFFWYFATTCAVFWTVDMFRSFTIGFYRVGELNTKWREVATHYLKTNFLMDLFVIGFDWASLLLLVLRELREDGGGGGAGVQMLRFAKTGRVLRIMVLIRVVRCTRWAIELLERTLSERLRLAAICCCTVFGVVWFTHIVSCAWYAIGSYVDSNAASDMRGWTAMFEDSAASASFGHQYAISLHWSLAQLALGSMDVVGQTEAERLFAVHRCPHR
;
A
#
# COMPACT_ATOMS: atom_id res chain seq x y z
N MET A 1 -8.88 12.02 13.25
CA MET A 1 -7.88 11.07 13.78
C MET A 1 -7.68 9.88 12.85
N GLY A 2 -8.73 9.25 12.30
CA GLY A 2 -8.56 8.14 11.34
C GLY A 2 -7.76 8.48 10.07
N GLY A 3 -7.85 9.71 9.55
CA GLY A 3 -7.12 10.11 8.35
C GLY A 3 -5.59 10.04 8.47
N VAL A 4 -5.01 10.38 9.63
CA VAL A 4 -3.55 10.32 9.82
C VAL A 4 -3.07 8.87 9.87
N LEU A 5 -3.81 8.02 10.60
CA LEU A 5 -3.52 6.59 10.66
C LEU A 5 -3.65 5.94 9.27
N LEU A 6 -4.65 6.36 8.49
CA LEU A 6 -4.87 5.91 7.13
C LEU A 6 -3.68 6.26 6.22
N VAL A 7 -3.22 7.51 6.25
CA VAL A 7 -2.07 7.94 5.45
C VAL A 7 -0.82 7.18 5.87
N ALA A 8 -0.58 7.02 7.17
CA ALA A 8 0.57 6.26 7.67
C ALA A 8 0.53 4.79 7.22
N ASP A 9 -0.63 4.13 7.33
CA ASP A 9 -0.86 2.75 6.88
C ASP A 9 -0.63 2.58 5.37
N LEU A 10 -1.17 3.52 4.57
CA LEU A 10 -1.02 3.57 3.12
C LEU A 10 0.42 3.86 2.66
N THR A 11 1.21 4.59 3.44
CA THR A 11 2.64 4.86 3.14
C THR A 11 3.54 3.72 3.62
N LEU A 12 3.30 3.13 4.78
CA LEU A 12 4.18 2.08 5.32
C LEU A 12 4.00 0.73 4.63
N THR A 13 2.78 0.38 4.22
CA THR A 13 2.48 -0.88 3.54
C THR A 13 3.33 -1.16 2.28
N PRO A 14 3.40 -0.24 1.28
CA PRO A 14 4.19 -0.46 0.07
C PRO A 14 5.69 -0.55 0.37
N PHE A 15 6.17 0.21 1.35
CA PHE A 15 7.55 0.16 1.82
C PHE A 15 7.88 -1.21 2.43
N ILE A 16 7.05 -1.71 3.35
CA ILE A 16 7.22 -3.03 3.98
C ILE A 16 7.20 -4.13 2.92
N LEU A 17 6.32 -4.02 1.92
CA LEU A 17 6.22 -4.99 0.84
C LEU A 17 7.44 -4.98 -0.09
N ALA A 18 7.99 -3.80 -0.40
CA ALA A 18 9.10 -3.64 -1.33
C ALA A 18 10.44 -4.10 -0.73
N TRP A 19 10.72 -3.75 0.53
CA TRP A 19 11.97 -4.12 1.21
C TRP A 19 11.91 -5.42 2.01
N ASP A 20 10.79 -6.16 1.91
CA ASP A 20 10.54 -7.39 2.65
C ASP A 20 10.85 -7.24 4.16
N VAL A 21 10.43 -6.10 4.72
CA VAL A 21 10.74 -5.75 6.11
C VAL A 21 10.02 -6.73 7.03
N GLU A 22 10.79 -7.41 7.88
CA GLU A 22 10.24 -8.32 8.87
C GLU A 22 9.30 -7.58 9.83
N ILE A 23 8.11 -8.15 10.02
CA ILE A 23 7.03 -7.51 10.76
C ILE A 23 7.16 -7.91 12.21
N GLN A 24 8.17 -7.33 12.86
CA GLN A 24 8.46 -7.54 14.27
C GLN A 24 8.49 -6.20 15.01
N GLY A 25 8.37 -6.26 16.33
CA GLY A 25 8.42 -5.08 17.20
C GLY A 25 7.43 -3.99 16.76
N PHE A 26 7.95 -2.83 16.37
CA PHE A 26 7.14 -1.67 15.99
C PHE A 26 6.11 -1.97 14.89
N PHE A 27 6.51 -2.65 13.80
CA PHE A 27 5.62 -2.90 12.67
C PHE A 27 4.46 -3.83 13.03
N TRP A 28 4.70 -4.79 13.93
CA TRP A 28 3.66 -5.67 14.47
C TRP A 28 2.63 -4.90 15.30
N TYR A 29 3.09 -4.05 16.24
CA TYR A 29 2.21 -3.21 17.04
C TYR A 29 1.43 -2.22 16.19
N PHE A 30 2.08 -1.60 15.20
CA PHE A 30 1.45 -0.68 14.27
C PHE A 30 0.36 -1.37 13.45
N ALA A 31 0.67 -2.50 12.80
CA ALA A 31 -0.28 -3.24 11.98
C ALA A 31 -1.48 -3.75 12.81
N THR A 32 -1.24 -4.27 14.02
CA THR A 32 -2.31 -4.71 14.92
C THR A 32 -3.18 -3.54 15.37
N THR A 33 -2.57 -2.40 15.70
CA THR A 33 -3.32 -1.18 16.07
C THR A 33 -4.18 -0.69 14.91
N CYS A 34 -3.65 -0.67 13.69
CA CYS A 34 -4.41 -0.36 12.48
C CYS A 34 -5.60 -1.32 12.31
N ALA A 35 -5.37 -2.64 12.37
CA ALA A 35 -6.42 -3.64 12.21
C ALA A 35 -7.54 -3.49 13.25
N VAL A 36 -7.20 -3.27 14.52
CA VAL A 36 -8.17 -3.01 15.60
C VAL A 36 -8.92 -1.70 15.36
N PHE A 37 -8.21 -0.62 15.05
CA PHE A 37 -8.81 0.69 14.79
C PHE A 37 -9.84 0.63 13.65
N TRP A 38 -9.48 0.01 12.52
CA TRP A 38 -10.37 -0.11 11.37
C TRP A 38 -11.55 -1.04 11.62
N THR A 39 -11.37 -2.07 12.46
CA THR A 39 -12.48 -2.91 12.93
C THR A 39 -13.48 -2.10 13.74
N VAL A 40 -13.00 -1.26 14.66
CA VAL A 40 -13.85 -0.35 15.45
C VAL A 40 -14.52 0.69 14.55
N ASP A 41 -13.81 1.27 13.58
CA ASP A 41 -14.34 2.23 12.61
C ASP A 41 -15.48 1.65 11.76
N MET A 42 -15.34 0.38 11.33
CA MET A 42 -16.40 -0.35 10.63
C MET A 42 -17.66 -0.47 11.50
N PHE A 43 -17.53 -0.85 12.78
CA PHE A 43 -18.68 -0.89 13.69
C PHE A 43 -19.28 0.50 13.92
N ARG A 44 -18.43 1.52 14.02
CA ARG A 44 -18.86 2.91 14.17
C ARG A 44 -19.64 3.40 12.95
N SER A 45 -19.32 2.91 11.76
CA SER A 45 -20.01 3.25 10.50
C SER A 45 -21.50 2.85 10.51
N PHE A 46 -21.92 1.88 11.34
CA PHE A 46 -23.34 1.57 11.55
C PHE A 46 -24.10 2.62 12.38
N THR A 47 -23.38 3.51 13.06
CA THR A 47 -23.96 4.55 13.93
C THR A 47 -23.89 5.95 13.33
N ILE A 48 -23.07 6.15 12.29
CA ILE A 48 -22.88 7.45 11.63
C ILE A 48 -24.04 7.68 10.65
N GLY A 49 -24.80 8.75 10.87
CA GLY A 49 -25.91 9.14 9.99
C GLY A 49 -25.44 9.50 8.58
N PHE A 50 -26.30 9.27 7.59
CA PHE A 50 -26.03 9.64 6.20
C PHE A 50 -26.90 10.83 5.79
N TYR A 51 -26.39 11.64 4.86
CA TYR A 51 -27.15 12.74 4.26
C TYR A 51 -27.97 12.22 3.07
N ARG A 52 -29.27 12.48 3.08
CA ARG A 52 -30.17 12.22 1.95
C ARG A 52 -30.91 13.51 1.63
N VAL A 53 -30.65 14.07 0.45
CA VAL A 53 -31.31 15.31 -0.04
C VAL A 53 -31.18 16.47 0.96
N GLY A 54 -29.98 16.65 1.53
CA GLY A 54 -29.70 17.72 2.51
C GLY A 54 -30.17 17.45 3.95
N GLU A 55 -30.99 16.42 4.17
CA GLU A 55 -31.42 16.04 5.52
C GLU A 55 -30.52 14.94 6.10
N LEU A 56 -30.10 15.13 7.36
CA LEU A 56 -29.32 14.14 8.10
C LEU A 56 -30.28 13.10 8.69
N ASN A 57 -30.18 11.86 8.21
CA ASN A 57 -30.96 10.76 8.74
C ASN A 57 -30.14 9.96 9.76
N THR A 58 -30.61 9.92 11.00
CA THR A 58 -29.95 9.25 12.14
C THR A 58 -30.66 7.98 12.59
N LYS A 59 -31.75 7.58 11.91
CA LYS A 59 -32.49 6.37 12.27
C LYS A 59 -31.63 5.14 12.04
N TRP A 60 -31.28 4.44 13.12
CA TRP A 60 -30.36 3.31 13.10
C TRP A 60 -30.68 2.25 12.04
N ARG A 61 -31.95 1.85 11.88
CA ARG A 61 -32.36 0.84 10.87
C ARG A 61 -32.08 1.29 9.44
N GLU A 62 -32.29 2.58 9.15
CA GLU A 62 -32.09 3.14 7.82
C GLU A 62 -30.59 3.30 7.54
N VAL A 63 -29.81 3.75 8.53
CA VAL A 63 -28.34 3.84 8.47
C VAL A 63 -27.72 2.47 8.23
N ALA A 64 -28.08 1.47 9.03
CA ALA A 64 -27.55 0.11 8.91
C ALA A 64 -27.86 -0.50 7.53
N THR A 65 -29.11 -0.35 7.05
CA THR A 65 -29.50 -0.87 5.73
C THR A 65 -28.76 -0.18 4.60
N HIS A 66 -28.54 1.14 4.70
CA HIS A 66 -27.79 1.90 3.71
C HIS A 66 -26.32 1.49 3.68
N TYR A 67 -25.68 1.36 4.85
CA TYR A 67 -24.28 0.97 4.96
C TYR A 67 -24.04 -0.46 4.45
N LEU A 68 -24.90 -1.41 4.81
CA LEU A 68 -24.84 -2.81 4.33
C LEU A 68 -24.87 -2.93 2.80
N LYS A 69 -25.61 -2.05 2.13
CA LYS A 69 -25.75 -2.06 0.66
C LYS A 69 -24.63 -1.33 -0.09
N THR A 70 -23.89 -0.44 0.58
CA THR A 70 -22.98 0.49 -0.10
C THR A 70 -21.51 0.16 0.13
N ASN A 71 -21.06 0.16 1.38
CA ASN A 71 -19.63 0.10 1.71
C ASN A 71 -19.26 -1.12 2.57
N PHE A 72 -20.23 -1.75 3.24
CA PHE A 72 -19.95 -2.86 4.16
C PHE A 72 -19.17 -4.02 3.52
N LEU A 73 -19.53 -4.45 2.30
CA LEU A 73 -18.83 -5.56 1.65
C LEU A 73 -17.35 -5.23 1.41
N MET A 74 -17.06 -4.04 0.89
CA MET A 74 -15.70 -3.57 0.68
C MET A 74 -14.91 -3.54 1.99
N ASP A 75 -15.51 -2.96 3.04
CA ASP A 75 -14.87 -2.83 4.35
C ASP A 75 -14.61 -4.20 5.00
N LEU A 76 -15.57 -5.11 4.90
CA LEU A 76 -15.46 -6.48 5.38
C LEU A 76 -14.33 -7.23 4.67
N PHE A 77 -14.22 -7.11 3.35
CA PHE A 77 -13.12 -7.75 2.61
C PHE A 77 -11.76 -7.18 3.02
N VAL A 78 -11.62 -5.86 3.06
CA VAL A 78 -10.35 -5.22 3.41
C VAL A 78 -9.92 -5.58 4.83
N ILE A 79 -10.82 -5.48 5.81
CA ILE A 79 -10.53 -5.83 7.21
C ILE A 79 -10.29 -7.33 7.35
N GLY A 80 -11.06 -8.16 6.64
CA GLY A 80 -10.87 -9.60 6.60
C GLY A 80 -9.49 -10.00 6.08
N PHE A 81 -9.01 -9.37 5.01
CA PHE A 81 -7.67 -9.60 4.47
C PHE A 81 -6.56 -9.10 5.40
N ASP A 82 -6.78 -7.99 6.10
CA ASP A 82 -5.84 -7.46 7.09
C ASP A 82 -5.61 -8.46 8.23
N TRP A 83 -6.70 -8.93 8.86
CA TRP A 83 -6.66 -9.97 9.90
C TRP A 83 -6.15 -11.31 9.38
N ALA A 84 -6.53 -11.71 8.16
CA ALA A 84 -5.99 -12.93 7.56
C ALA A 84 -4.48 -12.83 7.35
N SER A 85 -3.96 -11.67 6.96
CA SER A 85 -2.52 -11.46 6.78
C SER A 85 -1.75 -11.53 8.11
N LEU A 86 -2.32 -11.00 9.21
CA LEU A 86 -1.74 -11.08 10.56
C LEU A 86 -1.83 -12.50 11.12
N LEU A 87 -2.97 -13.17 10.95
CA LEU A 87 -3.16 -14.55 11.38
C LEU A 87 -2.19 -15.49 10.67
N LEU A 88 -2.00 -15.32 9.34
CA LEU A 88 -1.03 -16.10 8.58
C LEU A 88 0.41 -15.85 9.03
N LEU A 89 0.72 -14.69 9.63
CA LEU A 89 2.06 -14.41 10.18
C LEU A 89 2.26 -15.14 11.51
N VAL A 90 1.29 -15.02 12.43
CA VAL A 90 1.32 -15.72 13.73
C VAL A 90 1.38 -17.24 13.56
N LEU A 91 0.61 -17.79 12.62
CA LEU A 91 0.62 -19.22 12.32
C LEU A 91 1.97 -19.72 11.79
N ARG A 92 2.81 -18.86 11.22
CA ARG A 92 4.18 -19.21 10.81
C ARG A 92 5.11 -19.27 12.01
N GLU A 93 5.11 -18.22 12.84
CA GLU A 93 5.96 -18.15 14.04
C GLU A 93 5.71 -19.34 14.98
N LEU A 94 4.44 -19.67 15.26
CA LEU A 94 4.08 -20.81 16.10
C LEU A 94 4.51 -22.17 15.55
N ARG A 95 4.71 -22.28 14.23
CA ARG A 95 5.09 -23.54 13.56
C ARG A 95 6.61 -23.70 13.44
N GLU A 96 7.36 -22.60 13.33
CA GLU A 96 8.82 -22.65 13.33
C GLU A 96 9.38 -23.22 14.65
N ASP A 97 8.70 -22.98 15.77
CA ASP A 97 9.02 -23.57 17.08
C ASP A 97 8.54 -25.03 17.24
N GLY A 98 7.61 -25.50 16.39
CA GLY A 98 6.99 -26.82 16.45
C GLY A 98 7.36 -27.70 15.25
N GLY A 99 8.47 -28.44 15.35
CA GLY A 99 9.06 -29.29 14.30
C GLY A 99 8.17 -30.43 13.72
N GLY A 100 7.05 -30.08 13.07
CA GLY A 100 6.10 -31.00 12.44
C GLY A 100 6.15 -30.96 10.90
N GLY A 101 6.81 -31.96 10.34
CA GLY A 101 7.04 -32.16 8.90
C GLY A 101 5.79 -32.41 8.05
N GLY A 102 5.98 -32.31 6.73
CA GLY A 102 5.08 -32.84 5.70
C GLY A 102 4.25 -31.83 4.89
N ALA A 103 3.81 -30.71 5.48
CA ALA A 103 2.93 -29.74 4.80
C ALA A 103 3.63 -28.45 4.29
N GLY A 104 4.97 -28.41 4.28
CA GLY A 104 5.75 -27.20 3.98
C GLY A 104 5.66 -26.71 2.53
N VAL A 105 5.49 -27.61 1.56
CA VAL A 105 5.51 -27.25 0.12
C VAL A 105 4.20 -26.59 -0.33
N GLN A 106 3.06 -26.95 0.25
CA GLN A 106 1.78 -26.26 -0.03
C GLN A 106 1.72 -24.89 0.66
N MET A 107 2.34 -24.74 1.84
CA MET A 107 2.30 -23.49 2.62
C MET A 107 3.31 -22.43 2.14
N LEU A 108 4.41 -22.80 1.47
CA LEU A 108 5.28 -21.85 0.76
C LEU A 108 4.54 -21.04 -0.32
N ARG A 109 3.47 -21.59 -0.91
CA ARG A 109 2.58 -20.84 -1.80
C ARG A 109 1.74 -19.82 -1.02
N PHE A 110 1.20 -20.22 0.14
CA PHE A 110 0.50 -19.32 1.06
C PHE A 110 1.42 -18.26 1.67
N ALA A 111 2.73 -18.53 1.71
CA ALA A 111 3.71 -17.60 2.21
C ALA A 111 3.75 -16.31 1.37
N LYS A 112 3.74 -16.50 0.04
CA LYS A 112 3.57 -15.42 -0.95
C LYS A 112 2.16 -14.83 -0.93
N THR A 113 1.13 -15.63 -0.66
CA THR A 113 -0.26 -15.15 -0.59
C THR A 113 -0.44 -14.06 0.47
N GLY A 114 0.17 -14.19 1.65
CA GLY A 114 0.08 -13.16 2.71
C GLY A 114 0.56 -11.76 2.27
N ARG A 115 1.49 -11.69 1.31
CA ARG A 115 1.99 -10.43 0.73
C ARG A 115 0.97 -9.80 -0.23
N VAL A 116 0.34 -10.62 -1.06
CA VAL A 116 -0.73 -10.17 -1.99
C VAL A 116 -1.95 -9.66 -1.22
N LEU A 117 -2.28 -10.30 -0.08
CA LEU A 117 -3.39 -9.83 0.77
C LEU A 117 -3.17 -8.41 1.29
N ARG A 118 -1.92 -7.98 1.51
CA ARG A 118 -1.60 -6.62 1.97
C ARG A 118 -1.80 -5.56 0.89
N ILE A 119 -1.71 -5.93 -0.40
CA ILE A 119 -2.03 -5.00 -1.50
C ILE A 119 -3.50 -4.54 -1.40
N MET A 120 -4.38 -5.38 -0.84
CA MET A 120 -5.79 -5.00 -0.62
C MET A 120 -5.95 -3.83 0.35
N VAL A 121 -4.97 -3.56 1.22
CA VAL A 121 -4.97 -2.36 2.09
C VAL A 121 -4.92 -1.09 1.26
N LEU A 122 -4.28 -1.10 0.09
CA LEU A 122 -4.20 0.08 -0.80
C LEU A 122 -5.58 0.50 -1.34
N ILE A 123 -6.58 -0.40 -1.35
CA ILE A 123 -7.96 -0.05 -1.69
C ILE A 123 -8.51 1.03 -0.74
N ARG A 124 -7.99 1.11 0.49
CA ARG A 124 -8.35 2.17 1.45
C ARG A 124 -7.98 3.58 0.95
N VAL A 125 -7.18 3.73 -0.11
CA VAL A 125 -6.95 5.04 -0.77
C VAL A 125 -8.25 5.69 -1.24
N VAL A 126 -9.26 4.90 -1.64
CA VAL A 126 -10.58 5.40 -2.03
C VAL A 126 -11.29 6.08 -0.86
N ARG A 127 -11.11 5.57 0.36
CA ARG A 127 -11.62 6.23 1.58
C ARG A 127 -10.84 7.52 1.84
N CYS A 128 -9.52 7.51 1.64
CA CYS A 128 -8.67 8.70 1.81
C CYS A 128 -9.09 9.85 0.87
N THR A 129 -9.36 9.56 -0.40
CA THR A 129 -9.77 10.57 -1.38
C THR A 129 -11.14 11.16 -1.05
N ARG A 130 -12.12 10.33 -0.69
CA ARG A 130 -13.43 10.80 -0.22
C ARG A 130 -13.29 11.71 1.00
N TRP A 131 -12.49 11.30 1.97
CA TRP A 131 -12.26 12.07 3.19
C TRP A 131 -11.57 13.42 2.90
N ALA A 132 -10.61 13.45 1.98
CA ALA A 132 -9.96 14.68 1.55
C ALA A 132 -10.93 15.65 0.85
N ILE A 133 -11.83 15.14 0.00
CA ILE A 133 -12.87 15.94 -0.66
C ILE A 133 -13.84 16.52 0.37
N GLU A 134 -14.36 15.71 1.28
CA GLU A 134 -15.29 16.17 2.32
C GLU A 134 -14.65 17.22 3.25
N LEU A 135 -13.38 17.03 3.61
CA LEU A 135 -12.64 18.01 4.42
C LEU A 135 -12.51 19.35 3.70
N LEU A 136 -12.19 19.31 2.41
CA LEU A 136 -12.01 20.47 1.56
C LEU A 136 -13.32 21.26 1.38
N GLU A 137 -14.45 20.56 1.29
CA GLU A 137 -15.78 21.17 1.12
C GLU A 137 -16.32 21.80 2.42
N ARG A 138 -16.02 21.22 3.59
CA ARG A 138 -16.68 21.59 4.84
C ARG A 138 -16.04 22.74 5.61
N THR A 139 -14.75 23.04 5.40
CA THR A 139 -13.98 23.79 6.43
C THR A 139 -13.27 25.05 5.98
N LEU A 140 -13.24 25.41 4.70
CA LEU A 140 -12.30 26.42 4.21
C LEU A 140 -12.96 27.59 3.49
N SER A 141 -12.51 28.81 3.82
CA SER A 141 -12.75 30.00 3.00
C SER A 141 -12.21 29.80 1.58
N GLU A 142 -12.74 30.50 0.59
CA GLU A 142 -12.38 30.29 -0.83
C GLU A 142 -10.86 30.32 -1.08
N ARG A 143 -10.14 31.25 -0.42
CA ARG A 143 -8.67 31.36 -0.50
C ARG A 143 -7.97 30.15 0.13
N LEU A 144 -8.44 29.71 1.30
CA LEU A 144 -7.87 28.58 2.01
C LEU A 144 -8.18 27.25 1.32
N ARG A 145 -9.33 27.16 0.63
CA ARG A 145 -9.71 26.01 -0.20
C ARG A 145 -8.74 25.84 -1.37
N LEU A 146 -8.42 26.92 -2.08
CA LEU A 146 -7.43 26.89 -3.17
C LEU A 146 -6.06 26.44 -2.65
N ALA A 147 -5.59 27.02 -1.55
CA ALA A 147 -4.33 26.62 -0.92
C ALA A 147 -4.33 25.13 -0.52
N ALA A 148 -5.41 24.64 0.09
CA ALA A 148 -5.55 23.24 0.48
C ALA A 148 -5.56 22.29 -0.72
N ILE A 149 -6.22 22.65 -1.83
CA ILE A 149 -6.19 21.86 -3.08
C ILE A 149 -4.75 21.75 -3.59
N CYS A 150 -4.01 22.87 -3.63
CA CYS A 150 -2.62 22.87 -4.06
C CYS A 150 -1.77 21.96 -3.16
N CYS A 151 -1.90 22.09 -1.83
CA CYS A 151 -1.19 21.24 -0.87
C CYS A 151 -1.53 19.75 -1.03
N CYS A 152 -2.81 19.40 -1.14
CA CYS A 152 -3.27 18.02 -1.34
C CYS A 152 -2.79 17.45 -2.68
N THR A 153 -2.77 18.26 -3.74
CA THR A 153 -2.24 17.85 -5.05
C THR A 153 -0.75 17.57 -4.98
N VAL A 154 0.04 18.46 -4.39
CA VAL A 154 1.50 18.26 -4.21
C VAL A 154 1.77 17.03 -3.36
N PHE A 155 1.07 16.88 -2.24
CA PHE A 155 1.17 15.69 -1.39
C PHE A 155 0.81 14.42 -2.18
N GLY A 156 -0.28 14.44 -2.94
CA GLY A 156 -0.71 13.32 -3.77
C GLY A 156 0.32 12.91 -4.81
N VAL A 157 0.99 13.87 -5.45
CA VAL A 157 2.10 13.61 -6.39
C VAL A 157 3.30 12.98 -5.68
N VAL A 158 3.74 13.54 -4.54
CA VAL A 158 4.85 12.98 -3.75
C VAL A 158 4.53 11.59 -3.20
N TRP A 159 3.29 11.38 -2.78
CA TRP A 159 2.84 10.08 -2.30
C TRP A 159 2.79 9.07 -3.45
N PHE A 160 2.29 9.46 -4.62
CA PHE A 160 2.28 8.59 -5.81
C PHE A 160 3.70 8.20 -6.26
N THR A 161 4.66 9.12 -6.25
CA THR A 161 6.07 8.78 -6.56
C THR A 161 6.65 7.79 -5.55
N HIS A 162 6.30 7.92 -4.27
CA HIS A 162 6.66 6.94 -3.26
C HIS A 162 6.08 5.54 -3.58
N ILE A 163 4.82 5.43 -3.98
CA ILE A 163 4.22 4.13 -4.37
C ILE A 163 4.93 3.53 -5.58
N VAL A 164 5.15 4.33 -6.63
CA VAL A 164 5.80 3.88 -7.86
C VAL A 164 7.25 3.46 -7.61
N SER A 165 7.98 4.18 -6.77
CA SER A 165 9.35 3.81 -6.40
C SER A 165 9.42 2.53 -5.59
N CYS A 166 8.52 2.32 -4.62
CA CYS A 166 8.42 1.05 -3.89
C CYS A 166 8.09 -0.11 -4.85
N ALA A 167 7.14 0.09 -5.78
CA ALA A 167 6.80 -0.93 -6.77
C ALA A 167 7.97 -1.26 -7.71
N TRP A 168 8.72 -0.25 -8.16
CA TRP A 168 9.90 -0.43 -9.01
C TRP A 168 10.99 -1.27 -8.33
N TYR A 169 11.26 -0.99 -7.05
CA TYR A 169 12.18 -1.78 -6.25
C TYR A 169 11.67 -3.21 -6.03
N ALA A 170 10.39 -3.38 -5.72
CA ALA A 170 9.78 -4.68 -5.51
C ALA A 170 9.85 -5.56 -6.78
N ILE A 171 9.66 -4.97 -7.96
CA ILE A 171 9.76 -5.69 -9.25
C ILE A 171 11.21 -6.11 -9.53
N GLY A 172 12.17 -5.20 -9.34
CA GLY A 172 13.59 -5.50 -9.57
C GLY A 172 14.11 -6.63 -8.67
N SER A 173 13.80 -6.55 -7.37
CA SER A 173 14.23 -7.55 -6.39
C SER A 173 13.54 -8.92 -6.53
N TYR A 174 12.33 -8.99 -7.09
CA TYR A 174 11.59 -10.25 -7.20
C TYR A 174 12.13 -11.16 -8.31
N VAL A 175 12.68 -10.61 -9.39
CA VAL A 175 13.16 -11.38 -10.55
C VAL A 175 14.44 -12.15 -10.23
N ASP A 176 15.29 -11.61 -9.34
CA ASP A 176 16.53 -12.27 -8.89
C ASP A 176 16.29 -13.62 -8.17
N SER A 177 15.07 -13.88 -7.68
CA SER A 177 14.76 -15.08 -6.87
C SER A 177 14.23 -16.31 -7.65
N ASN A 178 13.75 -16.16 -8.89
CA ASN A 178 13.06 -17.24 -9.62
C ASN A 178 13.63 -17.57 -11.01
N ALA A 179 14.67 -16.87 -11.47
CA ALA A 179 15.21 -17.08 -12.81
C ALA A 179 16.43 -18.02 -12.81
N ALA A 180 16.24 -19.23 -13.34
CA ALA A 180 17.32 -20.16 -13.71
C ALA A 180 18.08 -19.72 -14.98
N SER A 181 18.10 -18.43 -15.28
CA SER A 181 18.66 -17.83 -16.50
C SER A 181 19.35 -16.50 -16.16
N ASP A 182 20.46 -16.19 -16.82
CA ASP A 182 21.34 -15.00 -16.75
C ASP A 182 20.69 -13.59 -16.68
N MET A 183 19.36 -13.49 -16.64
CA MET A 183 18.63 -12.23 -16.55
C MET A 183 18.48 -11.80 -15.08
N ARG A 184 19.37 -10.90 -14.67
CA ARG A 184 19.32 -10.22 -13.37
C ARG A 184 18.46 -8.94 -13.44
N GLY A 185 17.78 -8.61 -12.36
CA GLY A 185 17.01 -7.36 -12.24
C GLY A 185 17.92 -6.12 -12.20
N TRP A 186 17.33 -4.94 -12.31
CA TRP A 186 18.08 -3.68 -12.25
C TRP A 186 18.85 -3.51 -10.93
N THR A 187 18.35 -4.12 -9.85
CA THR A 187 18.96 -4.14 -8.51
C THR A 187 20.34 -4.79 -8.50
N ALA A 188 20.54 -5.82 -9.33
CA ALA A 188 21.79 -6.56 -9.39
C ALA A 188 22.95 -5.75 -10.02
N MET A 189 22.64 -4.69 -10.79
CA MET A 189 23.65 -3.80 -11.38
C MET A 189 24.51 -3.10 -10.31
N PHE A 190 23.96 -2.99 -9.10
CA PHE A 190 24.61 -2.31 -7.98
C PHE A 190 24.95 -3.28 -6.84
N GLU A 191 24.82 -4.60 -7.02
CA GLU A 191 25.04 -5.56 -5.93
C GLU A 191 26.51 -5.65 -5.49
N ASP A 192 27.47 -5.37 -6.40
CA ASP A 192 28.91 -5.47 -6.14
C ASP A 192 29.50 -4.30 -5.32
N SER A 193 28.72 -3.25 -5.03
CA SER A 193 29.16 -2.12 -4.20
C SER A 193 28.54 -2.16 -2.80
N ALA A 194 29.37 -2.15 -1.75
CA ALA A 194 28.89 -2.11 -0.37
C ALA A 194 28.03 -0.88 -0.05
N ALA A 195 28.18 0.23 -0.80
CA ALA A 195 27.37 1.45 -0.65
C ALA A 195 25.92 1.28 -1.17
N SER A 196 25.71 0.43 -2.17
CA SER A 196 24.40 0.14 -2.78
C SER A 196 23.61 -0.95 -2.06
N ALA A 197 24.21 -1.59 -1.05
CA ALA A 197 23.49 -2.40 -0.08
C ALA A 197 22.66 -1.56 0.91
N SER A 198 22.92 -0.25 1.03
CA SER A 198 22.17 0.59 1.97
C SER A 198 20.76 0.89 1.47
N PHE A 199 19.75 0.69 2.34
CA PHE A 199 18.34 0.99 2.06
C PHE A 199 18.14 2.40 1.47
N GLY A 200 18.78 3.40 2.09
CA GLY A 200 18.64 4.79 1.66
C GLY A 200 19.11 5.03 0.21
N HIS A 201 20.16 4.33 -0.22
CA HIS A 201 20.65 4.43 -1.59
C HIS A 201 19.69 3.77 -2.59
N GLN A 202 19.20 2.56 -2.29
CA GLN A 202 18.22 1.85 -3.13
C GLN A 202 16.91 2.62 -3.25
N TYR A 203 16.43 3.19 -2.14
CA TYR A 203 15.25 4.04 -2.12
C TYR A 203 15.47 5.32 -2.93
N ALA A 204 16.64 5.98 -2.80
CA ALA A 204 16.96 7.18 -3.55
C ALA A 204 17.02 6.92 -5.07
N ILE A 205 17.62 5.81 -5.51
CA ILE A 205 17.63 5.42 -6.93
C ILE A 205 16.21 5.15 -7.43
N SER A 206 15.43 4.37 -6.68
CA SER A 206 14.05 4.04 -7.05
C SER A 206 13.16 5.28 -7.11
N LEU A 207 13.35 6.21 -6.17
CA LEU A 207 12.65 7.49 -6.13
C LEU A 207 13.07 8.37 -7.31
N HIS A 208 14.36 8.49 -7.59
CA HIS A 208 14.86 9.24 -8.73
C HIS A 208 14.33 8.66 -10.05
N TRP A 209 14.25 7.33 -10.19
CA TRP A 209 13.61 6.67 -11.33
C TRP A 209 12.17 7.13 -11.48
N SER A 210 11.37 7.04 -10.41
CA SER A 210 9.95 7.42 -10.44
C SER A 210 9.74 8.90 -10.77
N LEU A 211 10.62 9.79 -10.27
CA LEU A 211 10.59 11.21 -10.58
C LEU A 211 10.98 11.49 -12.03
N ALA A 212 11.98 10.78 -12.57
CA ALA A 212 12.36 10.90 -13.97
C ALA A 212 11.20 10.55 -14.91
N GLN A 213 10.35 9.58 -14.54
CA GLN A 213 9.16 9.25 -15.32
C GLN A 213 8.08 10.33 -15.27
N LEU A 214 7.94 11.05 -14.16
CA LEU A 214 6.99 12.16 -14.05
C LEU A 214 7.50 13.46 -14.71
N ALA A 215 8.79 13.73 -14.65
CA ALA A 215 9.39 15.00 -15.06
C ALA A 215 10.16 14.93 -16.40
N LEU A 216 9.99 13.85 -17.18
CA LEU A 216 10.74 13.57 -18.43
C LEU A 216 12.26 13.59 -18.24
N GLY A 217 12.74 13.20 -17.06
CA GLY A 217 14.18 13.12 -16.74
C GLY A 217 14.90 12.01 -17.52
N SER A 218 16.21 12.20 -17.70
CA SER A 218 17.13 11.14 -18.13
C SER A 218 17.58 10.33 -16.93
N MET A 219 17.66 9.01 -17.08
CA MET A 219 18.02 8.12 -15.99
C MET A 219 18.72 6.89 -16.55
N ASP A 220 19.83 6.49 -15.91
CA ASP A 220 20.73 5.45 -16.41
C ASP A 220 20.24 4.02 -16.14
N VAL A 221 19.27 3.86 -15.24
CA VAL A 221 18.68 2.56 -14.91
C VAL A 221 17.52 2.25 -15.84
N VAL A 222 17.75 1.32 -16.76
CA VAL A 222 16.75 0.83 -17.72
C VAL A 222 16.33 -0.59 -17.35
N GLY A 223 15.03 -0.89 -17.53
CA GLY A 223 14.48 -2.23 -17.31
C GLY A 223 15.19 -3.28 -18.18
N GLN A 224 15.82 -4.24 -17.53
CA GLN A 224 16.50 -5.37 -18.15
C GLN A 224 15.49 -6.48 -18.44
N THR A 225 14.49 -6.65 -17.56
CA THR A 225 13.53 -7.75 -17.62
C THR A 225 12.23 -7.36 -18.32
N GLU A 226 11.47 -8.34 -18.81
CA GLU A 226 10.16 -8.08 -19.43
C GLU A 226 9.17 -7.42 -18.47
N ALA A 227 9.19 -7.81 -17.19
CA ALA A 227 8.35 -7.23 -16.14
C ALA A 227 8.71 -5.76 -15.87
N GLU A 228 10.00 -5.45 -15.77
CA GLU A 228 10.49 -4.08 -15.62
C GLU A 228 10.16 -3.23 -16.85
N ARG A 229 10.33 -3.78 -18.06
CA ARG A 229 9.97 -3.09 -19.31
C ARG A 229 8.48 -2.83 -19.38
N LEU A 230 7.63 -3.81 -19.06
CA LEU A 230 6.17 -3.63 -19.03
C LEU A 230 5.75 -2.56 -18.02
N PHE A 231 6.40 -2.51 -16.85
CA PHE A 231 6.15 -1.47 -15.86
C PHE A 231 6.65 -0.09 -16.34
N ALA A 232 7.74 -0.05 -17.10
CA ALA A 232 8.32 1.16 -17.68
C ALA A 232 7.67 1.62 -19.00
N VAL A 233 6.83 0.79 -19.65
CA VAL A 233 6.22 1.01 -20.98
C VAL A 233 5.36 2.27 -21.05
N HIS A 234 5.09 2.94 -19.92
CA HIS A 234 4.51 4.27 -19.92
C HIS A 234 5.33 5.31 -20.72
N ARG A 235 6.60 5.01 -21.05
CA ARG A 235 7.43 5.73 -22.02
C ARG A 235 7.56 4.90 -23.31
N CYS A 236 6.58 4.98 -24.20
CA CYS A 236 6.75 4.52 -25.57
C CYS A 236 7.82 5.42 -26.23
N PRO A 237 8.95 4.90 -26.73
CA PRO A 237 9.88 5.70 -27.50
C PRO A 237 9.19 6.05 -28.82
N HIS A 238 8.67 7.27 -28.93
CA HIS A 238 8.41 7.84 -30.24
C HIS A 238 9.75 7.93 -30.96
N ARG A 239 9.87 7.12 -32.01
CA ARG A 239 10.95 7.14 -33.00
C ARG A 239 11.16 8.54 -33.55
#